data_AF-A0AAX1M8D3-F1
#
_entry.id   AF-A0AAX1M8D3-F1
#
_cell.length_a   1.000
_cell.length_b   1.000
_cell.length_c   1.000
_cell.angle_alpha   90.00
_cell.angle_beta   90.00
_cell.angle_gamma   90.00
#
_symmetry.space_group_name_H-M   'P 1'
#
loop_
_entity.id
_entity.type
_entity.pdbx_description
1 polymer ?
#
loop_
_entity_poly.entity_id
_entity_poly.type
_entity_poly.pdbx_seq_one_letter_code
_entity_poly.pdbx_strand_id
1 'polypeptide(L)'
;MEHKLPTAWQPLGRVVVAISGLIFIGAMAKLYLIPTVPTWNSVYTPVSFFLTVILAGSALAVGLLQAVRCGEYLQKTLVGIAIVGAIATAISTYLNYQYLLGVKTAIFTALDLVPDYLTITFIHFGLIIVGIVLLLVALKKRTTLISFSGFALILIGELLGRTLFYGLHMTVGLKALGG
;
A
#
# COMPACT_ATOMS: atom_id res chain seq x y z
N MET A 1 24.51 -20.70 23.62
CA MET A 1 25.37 -20.75 22.42
C MET A 1 24.48 -20.47 21.23
N GLU A 2 24.51 -19.27 20.67
CA GLU A 2 23.66 -18.88 19.53
C GLU A 2 24.11 -19.64 18.27
N HIS A 3 23.23 -20.50 17.75
CA HIS A 3 23.47 -21.26 16.52
C HIS A 3 23.32 -20.34 15.32
N LYS A 4 24.33 -19.51 15.03
CA LYS A 4 24.36 -18.68 13.82
C LYS A 4 24.38 -19.62 12.60
N LEU A 5 23.43 -19.43 11.68
CA LEU A 5 23.45 -20.11 10.37
C LEU A 5 24.85 -19.97 9.74
N PRO A 6 25.39 -21.00 9.07
CA PRO A 6 26.71 -20.94 8.47
C PRO A 6 26.79 -19.69 7.57
N THR A 7 27.89 -18.94 7.66
CA THR A 7 28.01 -17.57 7.14
C THR A 7 27.65 -17.42 5.65
N ALA A 8 27.76 -18.49 4.86
CA ALA A 8 27.36 -18.56 3.46
C ALA A 8 25.83 -18.65 3.22
N TRP A 9 25.06 -19.17 4.17
CA TRP A 9 23.60 -19.30 4.08
C TRP A 9 22.86 -18.01 4.41
N GLN A 10 23.49 -17.08 5.14
CA GLN A 10 22.91 -15.80 5.48
C GLN A 10 22.62 -14.88 4.28
N PRO A 11 23.54 -14.66 3.31
CA PRO A 11 23.24 -13.87 2.12
C PRO A 11 22.22 -14.56 1.22
N LEU A 12 22.31 -15.88 1.07
CA LEU A 12 21.38 -16.68 0.27
C LEU A 12 19.95 -16.61 0.83
N GLY A 13 19.79 -16.76 2.15
CA GLY A 13 18.49 -16.65 2.82
C GLY A 13 17.85 -15.27 2.62
N ARG A 14 18.63 -14.18 2.67
CA ARG A 14 18.11 -12.83 2.43
C ARG A 14 17.57 -12.66 1.00
N VAL A 15 18.30 -13.17 0.02
CA VAL A 15 17.90 -13.11 -1.40
C VAL A 15 16.64 -13.93 -1.63
N VAL A 16 16.59 -15.15 -1.12
CA VAL A 16 15.42 -16.04 -1.25
C VAL A 16 14.18 -15.40 -0.63
N VAL A 17 14.29 -14.85 0.59
CA VAL A 17 13.16 -14.19 1.27
C VAL A 17 12.69 -12.95 0.50
N ALA A 18 13.62 -12.14 -0.02
CA ALA A 18 13.28 -10.96 -0.81
C ALA A 18 12.54 -11.35 -2.11
N ILE A 19 13.04 -12.36 -2.83
CA ILE A 19 12.42 -12.85 -4.07
C ILE A 19 11.06 -13.48 -3.78
N SER A 20 10.93 -14.30 -2.73
CA SER A 20 9.65 -14.91 -2.37
C SER A 20 8.60 -13.87 -2.01
N GLY A 21 8.99 -12.78 -1.32
CA GLY A 21 8.09 -11.67 -1.04
C GLY A 21 7.59 -11.00 -2.32
N LEU A 22 8.49 -10.73 -3.27
CA LEU A 22 8.13 -10.12 -4.56
C LEU A 22 7.18 -11.01 -5.37
N ILE A 23 7.45 -12.32 -5.42
CA ILE A 23 6.58 -13.30 -6.09
C ILE A 23 5.22 -13.36 -5.40
N PHE A 24 5.17 -13.36 -4.08
CA PHE A 24 3.92 -13.40 -3.32
C PHE A 24 3.02 -12.21 -3.62
N ILE A 25 3.59 -11.00 -3.67
CA ILE A 25 2.85 -9.78 -4.03
C ILE A 25 2.35 -9.86 -5.47
N GLY A 26 3.19 -10.32 -6.40
CA GLY A 26 2.80 -10.52 -7.79
C GLY A 26 1.67 -11.54 -7.96
N ALA A 27 1.71 -12.64 -7.21
CA ALA A 27 0.66 -13.65 -7.20
C ALA A 27 -0.66 -13.10 -6.64
N MET A 28 -0.61 -12.37 -5.52
CA MET A 28 -1.79 -11.72 -4.95
C MET A 28 -2.38 -10.67 -5.88
N ALA A 29 -1.55 -9.85 -6.51
CA ALA A 29 -2.00 -8.85 -7.48
C ALA A 29 -2.69 -9.50 -8.70
N LYS A 30 -2.21 -10.66 -9.17
CA LYS A 30 -2.84 -11.40 -10.27
C LYS A 30 -4.15 -12.06 -9.88
N LEU A 31 -4.32 -12.47 -8.62
CA LEU A 31 -5.58 -13.05 -8.14
C LEU A 31 -6.77 -12.10 -8.28
N TYR A 32 -6.55 -10.78 -8.26
CA TYR A 32 -7.61 -9.77 -8.43
C TYR A 32 -7.90 -9.38 -9.88
N LEU A 33 -7.12 -9.87 -10.86
CA LEU A 33 -7.39 -9.65 -12.29
C LEU A 33 -8.44 -10.64 -12.82
N ILE A 34 -9.57 -10.74 -12.12
CA ILE A 34 -10.65 -11.65 -12.52
C ILE A 34 -11.57 -10.90 -13.49
N PRO A 35 -11.83 -11.43 -14.70
CA PRO A 35 -12.67 -10.77 -15.71
C PRO A 35 -14.14 -10.61 -15.29
N THR A 36 -14.57 -11.29 -14.21
CA THR A 36 -15.94 -11.22 -13.69
C THR A 36 -16.22 -9.98 -12.81
N VAL A 37 -15.19 -9.24 -12.38
CA VAL A 37 -15.35 -7.99 -11.64
C VAL A 37 -14.67 -6.86 -12.41
N PRO A 38 -15.39 -6.15 -13.29
CA PRO A 38 -14.81 -5.15 -14.18
C PRO A 38 -14.20 -3.94 -13.44
N THR A 39 -14.56 -3.72 -12.16
CA THR A 39 -13.93 -2.70 -11.31
C THR A 39 -12.54 -3.09 -10.82
N TRP A 40 -12.23 -4.39 -10.75
CA TRP A 40 -10.94 -4.92 -10.28
C TRP A 40 -9.99 -5.29 -11.43
N ASN A 41 -10.54 -5.58 -12.60
CA ASN A 41 -9.77 -5.90 -13.81
C ASN A 41 -9.17 -4.64 -14.47
N SER A 42 -8.25 -4.00 -13.77
CA SER A 42 -7.52 -2.83 -14.27
C SER A 42 -6.05 -2.87 -13.84
N VAL A 43 -5.18 -2.23 -14.62
CA VAL A 43 -3.73 -2.12 -14.35
C VAL A 43 -3.46 -1.37 -13.04
N TYR A 44 -4.40 -0.56 -12.56
CA TYR A 44 -4.29 0.16 -11.29
C TYR A 44 -4.35 -0.76 -10.06
N THR A 45 -4.98 -1.94 -10.17
CA THR A 45 -5.05 -2.94 -9.09
C THR A 45 -3.65 -3.43 -8.72
N PRO A 46 -2.87 -4.08 -9.62
CA PRO A 46 -1.52 -4.53 -9.29
C PRO A 46 -0.60 -3.37 -8.90
N VAL A 47 -0.71 -2.21 -9.55
CA VAL A 47 0.08 -1.02 -9.21
C VAL A 47 -0.15 -0.59 -7.77
N SER A 48 -1.41 -0.54 -7.31
CA SER A 48 -1.71 -0.22 -5.91
C SER A 48 -1.05 -1.22 -4.94
N PHE A 49 -1.02 -2.52 -5.25
CA PHE A 49 -0.40 -3.55 -4.40
C PHE A 49 1.11 -3.36 -4.27
N PHE A 50 1.81 -3.07 -5.37
CA PHE A 50 3.23 -2.77 -5.31
C PHE A 50 3.51 -1.45 -4.58
N LEU A 51 2.67 -0.43 -4.76
CA LEU A 51 2.82 0.85 -4.08
C LEU A 51 2.62 0.74 -2.56
N THR A 52 1.64 -0.05 -2.09
CA THR A 52 1.48 -0.35 -0.66
C THR A 52 2.74 -0.96 -0.08
N VAL A 53 3.36 -1.90 -0.80
CA VAL A 53 4.59 -2.57 -0.34
C VAL A 53 5.76 -1.61 -0.29
N ILE A 54 5.90 -0.75 -1.30
CA ILE A 54 6.95 0.28 -1.32
C ILE A 54 6.74 1.24 -0.14
N LEU A 55 5.51 1.72 0.08
CA LEU A 55 5.21 2.69 1.12
C LEU A 55 5.31 2.10 2.53
N ALA A 56 4.57 1.03 2.83
CA ALA A 56 4.56 0.39 4.14
C ALA A 56 5.89 -0.33 4.44
N GLY A 57 6.49 -0.97 3.43
CA GLY A 57 7.77 -1.66 3.57
C GLY A 57 8.93 -0.71 3.83
N SER A 58 8.98 0.43 3.14
CA SER A 58 10.00 1.45 3.42
C SER A 58 9.83 2.07 4.81
N ALA A 59 8.59 2.37 5.22
CA ALA A 59 8.29 2.87 6.55
C ALA A 59 8.69 1.89 7.67
N LEU A 60 8.39 0.59 7.50
CA LEU A 60 8.81 -0.45 8.45
C LEU A 60 10.33 -0.58 8.51
N ALA A 61 11.00 -0.56 7.35
CA ALA A 61 12.45 -0.66 7.27
C ALA A 61 13.14 0.52 7.98
N VAL A 62 12.59 1.74 7.91
CA VAL A 62 13.10 2.89 8.70
C VAL A 62 12.99 2.62 10.20
N GLY A 63 11.84 2.11 10.67
CA GLY A 63 11.64 1.75 12.07
C GLY A 63 12.64 0.71 12.56
N LEU A 64 12.87 -0.35 11.77
CA LEU A 64 13.84 -1.41 12.07
C LEU A 64 15.29 -0.89 12.07
N LEU A 65 15.67 -0.06 11.09
CA LEU A 65 17.01 0.52 11.03
C LEU A 65 17.27 1.47 12.20
N GLN A 66 16.26 2.20 12.66
CA GLN A 66 16.38 3.03 13.86
C GLN A 66 16.47 2.18 15.14
N ALA A 67 15.77 1.05 15.23
CA ALA A 67 15.88 0.12 16.36
C ALA A 67 17.30 -0.43 16.51
N VAL A 68 17.96 -0.75 15.39
CA VAL A 68 19.35 -1.25 15.35
C VAL A 68 20.38 -0.09 15.35
N ARG A 69 19.92 1.18 15.30
CA ARG A 69 20.75 2.39 15.24
C ARG A 69 21.79 2.37 14.10
N CYS A 70 21.43 1.82 12.94
CA CYS A 70 22.35 1.63 11.82
C CYS A 70 21.84 2.29 10.53
N GLY A 71 22.77 2.70 9.66
CA GLY A 71 22.49 3.10 8.28
C GLY A 71 21.71 4.41 8.13
N GLU A 72 22.24 5.54 8.63
CA GLU A 72 21.56 6.85 8.53
C GLU A 72 21.29 7.27 7.07
N TYR A 73 22.24 7.04 6.16
CA TYR A 73 22.04 7.34 4.74
C TYR A 73 20.90 6.48 4.15
N LEU A 74 20.88 5.18 4.47
CA LEU A 74 19.83 4.27 4.03
C LEU A 74 18.46 4.67 4.57
N GLN A 75 18.37 5.11 5.84
CA GLN A 75 17.13 5.63 6.42
C GLN A 75 16.61 6.85 5.66
N LYS A 76 17.49 7.81 5.30
CA LYS A 76 17.13 8.99 4.48
C LYS A 76 16.60 8.56 3.11
N THR A 77 17.28 7.63 2.45
CA THR A 77 16.85 7.08 1.15
C THR A 77 15.49 6.40 1.27
N LEU A 78 15.27 5.58 2.30
CA LEU A 78 13.99 4.90 2.54
C LEU A 78 12.83 5.86 2.80
N VAL A 79 13.05 6.93 3.57
CA VAL A 79 12.02 7.98 3.74
C VAL A 79 11.74 8.69 2.41
N GLY A 80 12.77 8.95 1.60
CA GLY A 80 12.60 9.47 0.23
C GLY A 80 11.76 8.54 -0.65
N ILE A 81 12.04 7.23 -0.60
CA ILE A 81 11.25 6.21 -1.30
C ILE A 81 9.80 6.19 -0.80
N ALA A 82 9.57 6.32 0.51
CA ALA A 82 8.22 6.41 1.07
C ALA A 82 7.46 7.64 0.54
N ILE A 83 8.10 8.80 0.46
CA ILE A 83 7.49 10.03 -0.08
C ILE A 83 7.12 9.84 -1.57
N VAL A 84 8.04 9.31 -2.38
CA VAL A 84 7.78 9.03 -3.80
C VAL A 84 6.68 7.99 -3.95
N GLY A 85 6.67 6.95 -3.11
CA GLY A 85 5.64 5.93 -3.06
C GLY A 85 4.27 6.53 -2.75
N ALA A 86 4.16 7.44 -1.77
CA ALA A 86 2.90 8.10 -1.44
C ALA A 86 2.38 9.00 -2.56
N ILE A 87 3.26 9.73 -3.25
CA ILE A 87 2.89 10.53 -4.42
C ILE A 87 2.38 9.61 -5.54
N ALA A 88 3.07 8.50 -5.80
CA ALA A 88 2.65 7.53 -6.79
C ALA A 88 1.31 6.85 -6.42
N THR A 89 1.06 6.57 -5.14
CA THR A 89 -0.24 6.09 -4.64
C THR A 89 -1.33 7.13 -4.90
N ALA A 90 -1.08 8.40 -4.61
CA ALA A 90 -2.04 9.48 -4.88
C ALA A 90 -2.38 9.60 -6.37
N ILE A 91 -1.37 9.56 -7.24
CA ILE A 91 -1.56 9.58 -8.69
C ILE A 91 -2.33 8.33 -9.14
N SER A 92 -1.95 7.15 -8.68
CA SER A 92 -2.63 5.89 -9.05
C SER A 92 -4.09 5.89 -8.61
N THR A 93 -4.40 6.39 -7.41
CA THR A 93 -5.78 6.52 -6.91
C THR A 93 -6.57 7.53 -7.72
N TYR A 94 -5.98 8.67 -8.08
CA TYR A 94 -6.62 9.67 -8.94
C TYR A 94 -6.91 9.13 -10.35
N LEU A 95 -5.94 8.44 -10.96
CA LEU A 95 -6.13 7.81 -12.27
C LEU A 95 -7.17 6.68 -12.23
N ASN A 96 -7.20 5.91 -11.14
CA ASN A 96 -8.23 4.91 -10.91
C ASN A 96 -9.62 5.56 -10.76
N TYR A 97 -9.72 6.68 -10.05
CA TYR A 97 -10.95 7.48 -9.95
C TYR A 97 -11.42 8.00 -11.32
N GLN A 98 -10.51 8.52 -12.15
CA GLN A 98 -10.84 8.95 -13.52
C GLN A 98 -11.28 7.77 -14.41
N TYR A 99 -10.63 6.61 -14.28
CA TYR A 99 -11.05 5.38 -14.96
C TYR A 99 -12.46 4.93 -14.51
N LEU A 100 -12.75 4.99 -13.21
CA LEU A 100 -14.08 4.69 -12.64
C LEU A 100 -15.16 5.68 -13.09
N LEU A 101 -14.82 6.95 -13.31
CA LEU A 101 -15.74 7.95 -13.90
C LEU A 101 -16.11 7.64 -15.36
N GLY A 102 -15.21 7.00 -16.11
CA GLY A 102 -15.43 6.56 -17.48
C GLY A 102 -16.23 5.26 -17.60
N VAL A 103 -16.20 4.39 -16.58
CA VAL A 103 -16.95 3.13 -16.54
C VAL A 103 -18.38 3.42 -16.05
N LYS A 104 -19.26 3.77 -16.99
CA LYS A 104 -20.70 3.91 -16.75
C LYS A 104 -21.42 2.60 -17.10
N THR A 105 -22.05 1.98 -16.13
CA THR A 105 -23.14 1.02 -16.39
C THR A 105 -24.47 1.77 -16.37
N ALA A 106 -25.42 1.36 -17.23
CA ALA A 106 -26.64 2.11 -17.58
C ALA A 106 -27.59 2.52 -16.42
N ILE A 107 -27.28 2.21 -15.16
CA ILE A 107 -28.17 2.45 -14.00
C ILE A 107 -27.42 2.96 -12.75
N PHE A 108 -26.09 2.77 -12.60
CA PHE A 108 -25.33 3.25 -11.43
C PHE A 108 -23.90 3.67 -11.82
N THR A 109 -23.43 4.79 -11.24
CA THR A 109 -22.01 5.18 -11.25
C THR A 109 -21.31 4.41 -10.12
N ALA A 110 -20.14 3.81 -10.36
CA ALA A 110 -19.41 3.03 -9.35
C ALA A 110 -19.12 3.81 -8.04
N LEU A 111 -19.15 5.14 -8.10
CA LEU A 111 -18.97 6.07 -6.99
C LEU A 111 -20.19 6.20 -6.07
N ASP A 112 -21.39 5.82 -6.52
CA ASP A 112 -22.62 5.84 -5.73
C ASP A 112 -22.72 4.62 -4.77
N LEU A 113 -21.84 3.63 -4.97
CA LEU A 113 -21.83 2.39 -4.18
C LEU A 113 -21.12 2.56 -2.82
N VAL A 114 -20.25 3.56 -2.69
CA VAL A 114 -19.58 3.91 -1.43
C VAL A 114 -20.05 5.30 -1.02
N PRO A 115 -21.07 5.40 -0.13
CA PRO A 115 -21.37 6.68 0.50
C PRO A 115 -20.07 7.21 1.12
N ASP A 116 -19.76 8.49 0.87
CA ASP A 116 -18.55 9.14 1.39
C ASP A 116 -17.19 8.64 0.83
N TYR A 117 -17.14 8.15 -0.43
CA TYR A 117 -15.88 7.76 -1.10
C TYR A 117 -14.78 8.83 -0.99
N LEU A 118 -15.12 10.10 -1.20
CA LEU A 118 -14.19 11.21 -1.09
C LEU A 118 -13.70 11.42 0.35
N THR A 119 -14.60 11.34 1.32
CA THR A 119 -14.29 11.51 2.75
C THR A 119 -13.30 10.44 3.24
N ILE A 120 -13.53 9.17 2.90
CA ILE A 120 -12.60 8.08 3.25
C ILE A 120 -11.26 8.24 2.52
N THR A 121 -11.28 8.70 1.26
CA THR A 121 -10.05 8.99 0.51
C THR A 121 -9.24 10.14 1.13
N PHE A 122 -9.90 11.19 1.61
CA PHE A 122 -9.24 12.28 2.34
C PHE A 122 -8.64 11.79 3.66
N ILE A 123 -9.37 10.97 4.43
CA ILE A 123 -8.87 10.38 5.67
C ILE A 123 -7.65 9.48 5.38
N HIS A 124 -7.74 8.65 4.34
CA HIS A 124 -6.65 7.79 3.89
C HIS A 124 -5.37 8.59 3.60
N PHE A 125 -5.44 9.61 2.74
CA PHE A 125 -4.28 10.43 2.42
C PHE A 125 -3.81 11.28 3.61
N GLY A 126 -4.75 11.77 4.44
CA GLY A 126 -4.42 12.46 5.69
C GLY A 126 -3.56 11.59 6.60
N LEU A 127 -3.91 10.32 6.76
CA LEU A 127 -3.16 9.38 7.60
C LEU A 127 -1.77 9.09 7.03
N ILE A 128 -1.65 8.91 5.71
CA ILE A 128 -0.36 8.70 5.03
C ILE A 128 0.54 9.93 5.21
N ILE A 129 0.02 11.15 5.02
CA ILE A 129 0.78 12.39 5.17
C ILE A 129 1.28 12.54 6.61
N VAL A 130 0.40 12.35 7.61
CA VAL A 130 0.81 12.42 9.03
C VAL A 130 1.86 11.35 9.34
N GLY A 131 1.71 10.13 8.81
CA GLY A 131 2.69 9.07 8.97
C GLY A 131 4.07 9.41 8.38
N ILE A 132 4.12 10.03 7.19
CA ILE A 132 5.36 10.50 6.57
C ILE A 132 6.01 11.62 7.38
N VAL A 133 5.21 12.58 7.87
CA VAL A 133 5.71 13.65 8.75
C VAL A 133 6.32 13.05 10.02
N LEU A 134 5.68 12.05 10.62
CA LEU A 134 6.24 11.33 11.76
C LEU A 134 7.55 10.63 11.42
N LEU A 135 7.69 10.01 10.24
CA LEU A 135 8.96 9.40 9.80
C LEU A 135 10.08 10.45 9.66
N LEU A 136 9.77 11.63 9.10
CA LEU A 136 10.73 12.74 9.00
C LEU A 136 11.15 13.26 10.38
N VAL A 137 10.20 13.42 11.30
CA VAL A 137 10.48 13.82 12.69
C VAL A 137 11.29 12.74 13.41
N ALA A 138 10.98 11.47 13.20
CA ALA A 138 11.69 10.35 13.80
C ALA A 138 13.14 10.27 13.31
N LEU A 139 13.39 10.59 12.03
CA LEU A 139 14.72 10.67 11.47
C LEU A 139 15.55 11.79 12.14
N LYS A 140 14.94 12.94 12.44
CA LYS A 140 15.60 14.06 13.11
C LYS A 140 15.83 13.80 14.60
N LYS A 141 14.83 13.25 15.31
CA LYS A 141 14.88 12.97 16.76
C LYS A 141 15.48 11.60 17.10
N ARG A 142 15.81 10.77 16.10
CA ARG A 142 16.28 9.38 16.22
C ARG A 142 15.49 8.54 17.21
N THR A 143 14.18 8.73 17.23
CA THR A 143 13.30 8.07 18.19
C THR A 143 12.55 6.95 17.51
N THR A 144 12.88 5.70 17.87
CA THR A 144 12.28 4.49 17.30
C THR A 144 10.77 4.45 17.50
N LEU A 145 10.26 4.94 18.64
CA LEU A 145 8.83 4.98 18.95
C LEU A 145 8.06 5.83 17.93
N ILE A 146 8.60 7.00 17.54
CA ILE A 146 7.98 7.89 16.55
C ILE A 146 7.97 7.22 15.16
N SER A 147 9.02 6.47 14.80
CA SER A 147 9.05 5.73 13.54
C SER A 147 7.99 4.64 13.48
N PHE A 148 7.82 3.87 14.56
CA PHE A 148 6.77 2.84 14.61
C PHE A 148 5.36 3.45 14.62
N SER A 149 5.15 4.57 15.28
CA SER A 149 3.88 5.31 15.20
C SER A 149 3.60 5.81 13.79
N GLY A 150 4.62 6.35 13.09
CA GLY A 150 4.50 6.78 11.69
C GLY A 150 4.17 5.62 10.75
N PHE A 151 4.83 4.47 10.93
CA PHE A 151 4.51 3.23 10.22
C PHE A 151 3.08 2.77 10.49
N ALA A 152 2.63 2.77 11.75
CA ALA A 152 1.28 2.36 12.11
C ALA A 152 0.21 3.23 11.43
N LEU A 153 0.42 4.55 11.38
CA LEU A 153 -0.49 5.46 10.67
C LEU A 153 -0.52 5.18 9.17
N ILE A 154 0.63 4.96 8.53
CA ILE A 154 0.72 4.60 7.11
C ILE A 154 -0.03 3.28 6.86
N LEU A 155 0.15 2.29 7.74
CA LEU A 155 -0.51 1.00 7.61
C LEU A 155 -2.03 1.10 7.73
N ILE A 156 -2.54 1.87 8.71
CA ILE A 156 -3.97 2.12 8.85
C ILE A 156 -4.50 2.86 7.60
N GLY A 157 -3.72 3.81 7.07
CA GLY A 157 -4.05 4.50 5.83
C GLY A 157 -4.21 3.50 4.69
N GLU A 158 -3.19 2.69 4.42
CA GLU A 158 -3.23 1.65 3.38
C GLU A 158 -4.39 0.66 3.56
N LEU A 159 -4.73 0.26 4.78
CA LEU A 159 -5.90 -0.57 5.06
C LEU A 159 -7.20 0.13 4.65
N LEU A 160 -7.34 1.44 4.91
CA LEU A 160 -8.49 2.21 4.42
C LEU A 160 -8.53 2.25 2.89
N GLY A 161 -7.39 2.42 2.23
CA GLY A 161 -7.29 2.35 0.76
C GLY A 161 -7.74 0.98 0.22
N ARG A 162 -7.42 -0.10 0.93
CA ARG A 162 -7.90 -1.45 0.62
C ARG A 162 -9.39 -1.62 0.88
N THR A 163 -9.93 -1.04 1.97
CA THR A 163 -11.39 -1.07 2.21
C THR A 163 -12.15 -0.35 1.11
N LEU A 164 -11.62 0.73 0.54
CA LEU A 164 -12.19 1.38 -0.64
C LEU A 164 -12.17 0.47 -1.86
N PHE A 165 -11.06 -0.22 -2.10
CA PHE A 165 -10.94 -1.19 -3.20
C PHE A 165 -11.95 -2.34 -3.07
N TYR A 166 -12.17 -2.87 -1.85
CA TYR A 166 -13.16 -3.90 -1.59
C TYR A 166 -14.60 -3.37 -1.57
N GLY A 167 -14.82 -2.12 -1.15
CA GLY A 167 -16.12 -1.46 -1.20
C GLY A 167 -16.59 -1.22 -2.63
N LEU A 168 -15.66 -1.04 -3.58
CA LEU A 168 -15.93 -0.94 -5.01
C LEU A 168 -16.14 -2.31 -5.69
N HIS A 169 -16.38 -3.38 -4.93
CA HIS A 169 -16.72 -4.69 -5.46
C HIS A 169 -18.13 -4.66 -6.08
N MET A 170 -18.18 -4.32 -7.37
CA MET A 170 -19.35 -4.51 -8.22
C MET A 170 -19.29 -5.94 -8.78
N THR A 171 -20.00 -6.88 -8.17
CA THR A 171 -20.27 -8.16 -8.82
C THR A 171 -21.24 -7.95 -9.98
N VAL A 172 -20.93 -8.54 -11.14
CA VAL A 172 -21.90 -8.72 -12.24
C VAL A 172 -22.98 -9.73 -11.81
N GLY A 173 -23.81 -9.36 -10.82
CA GLY A 173 -24.82 -10.22 -10.21
C GLY A 173 -26.18 -9.54 -10.00
N LEU A 174 -26.23 -8.21 -9.88
CA LEU A 174 -27.49 -7.48 -9.70
C LEU A 174 -28.23 -7.14 -11.01
N LYS A 175 -27.99 -7.90 -12.08
CA LYS A 175 -28.83 -7.88 -13.29
C LYS A 175 -29.73 -9.11 -13.43
N ALA A 176 -29.68 -10.05 -12.48
CA ALA A 176 -30.53 -11.24 -12.47
C ALA A 176 -31.76 -11.13 -11.54
N LEU A 177 -31.88 -10.06 -10.75
CA LEU A 177 -33.04 -9.81 -9.88
C LEU A 177 -33.68 -8.46 -10.20
N GLY A 178 -33.95 -8.25 -11.49
CA GLY A 178 -35.09 -7.43 -11.87
C GLY A 178 -36.35 -8.18 -11.48
N GLY A 179 -37.01 -7.69 -10.44
CA GLY A 179 -38.36 -8.00 -10.03
C GLY A 179 -38.95 -6.74 -9.41
#